data_AF-A1WXV8-F1
#
_entry.id   AF-A1WXV8-F1
#
_cell.length_a   1.000
_cell.length_b   1.000
_cell.length_c   1.000
_cell.angle_alpha   90.00
_cell.angle_beta   90.00
_cell.angle_gamma   90.00
#
_symmetry.space_group_name_H-M   'P 1'
#
loop_
_entity.id
_entity.type
_entity.pdbx_description
1 polymer ?
#
loop_
_entity_poly.entity_id
_entity_poly.type
_entity_poly.pdbx_seq_one_letter_code
_entity_poly.pdbx_strand_id
1 'polypeptide(L)'
;MEQVIFYIFAGVLLFAATMVISVRNPVHAALFLVLAFFNAAVIWVLAGAEFLGIALVLVYVGAVMVLFLFVLMMLDINIAPMREGFTRYLPVGALVAVLMAAQLVAVIVSERADLISGTIPEPAADVNNIQAIGGVLYTVYVYPFEIAAVILLLAIVAAITLTLRRREGTHKQDVSRQLSVKKDDRLRLVRMKSSRRQDHRQN
;
A
#
# COMPACT_ATOMS: atom_id res chain seq x y z
N MET A 1 14.26 -24.96 24.42
CA MET A 1 13.72 -23.64 24.80
C MET A 1 13.13 -22.92 23.59
N GLU A 2 13.76 -22.99 22.42
CA GLU A 2 13.30 -22.40 21.15
C GLU A 2 11.85 -22.75 20.78
N GLN A 3 11.43 -24.01 20.93
CA GLN A 3 10.04 -24.43 20.63
C GLN A 3 8.99 -23.72 21.50
N VAL A 4 9.29 -23.47 22.78
CA VAL A 4 8.36 -22.77 23.68
C VAL A 4 8.22 -21.32 23.25
N ILE A 5 9.35 -20.68 22.93
CA ILE A 5 9.38 -19.31 22.40
C ILE A 5 8.57 -19.25 21.09
N PHE A 6 8.81 -20.19 20.17
CA PHE A 6 8.06 -20.28 18.92
C PHE A 6 6.54 -20.35 19.14
N TYR A 7 6.05 -21.24 20.01
CA TYR A 7 4.61 -21.37 20.25
C TYR A 7 3.99 -20.14 20.90
N ILE A 8 4.73 -19.43 21.77
CA ILE A 8 4.28 -18.17 22.37
C ILE A 8 4.11 -17.10 21.29
N PHE A 9 5.15 -16.86 20.49
CA PHE A 9 5.10 -15.85 19.42
C PHE A 9 4.09 -16.21 18.32
N ALA A 10 3.95 -17.49 17.98
CA ALA A 10 2.93 -17.97 17.04
C ALA A 10 1.51 -17.77 17.58
N GLY A 11 1.28 -18.05 18.87
CA GLY A 11 -0.01 -17.81 19.52
C GLY A 11 -0.38 -16.32 19.52
N VAL A 12 0.56 -15.45 19.88
CA VAL A 12 0.36 -13.99 19.84
C VAL A 12 0.13 -13.51 18.41
N LEU A 13 0.83 -14.05 17.42
CA LEU A 13 0.64 -13.72 16.00
C LEU A 13 -0.79 -14.07 15.54
N LEU A 14 -1.28 -15.28 15.82
CA LEU A 14 -2.62 -15.70 15.44
C LEU A 14 -3.69 -14.85 16.13
N PHE A 15 -3.50 -14.54 17.41
CA PHE A 15 -4.37 -13.64 18.15
C PHE A 15 -4.40 -12.24 17.52
N ALA A 16 -3.23 -11.67 17.24
CA ALA A 16 -3.11 -10.36 16.61
C ALA A 16 -3.77 -10.34 15.23
N ALA A 17 -3.49 -11.33 14.37
CA ALA A 17 -4.10 -11.45 13.04
C ALA A 17 -5.63 -11.54 13.10
N THR A 18 -6.17 -12.27 14.08
CA THR A 18 -7.61 -12.36 14.31
C THR A 18 -8.19 -11.01 14.77
N MET A 19 -7.48 -10.28 15.64
CA MET A 19 -7.89 -8.95 16.09
C MET A 19 -7.88 -7.91 14.97
N VAL A 20 -6.93 -7.97 14.03
CA VAL A 20 -6.88 -7.07 12.86
C VAL A 20 -8.20 -7.06 12.09
N ILE A 21 -8.80 -8.24 11.87
CA ILE A 21 -10.05 -8.36 11.11
C ILE A 21 -11.31 -8.19 11.98
N SER A 22 -11.20 -8.36 13.30
CA SER A 22 -12.35 -8.35 14.22
C SER A 22 -12.64 -6.96 14.79
N VAL A 23 -11.61 -6.11 14.91
CA VAL A 23 -11.71 -4.80 15.57
C VAL A 23 -12.35 -3.76 14.65
N ARG A 24 -13.24 -2.93 15.22
CA ARG A 24 -14.01 -1.92 14.47
C ARG A 24 -13.23 -0.66 14.13
N ASN A 25 -12.32 -0.26 15.01
CA ASN A 25 -11.54 0.96 14.82
C ASN A 25 -10.33 0.64 13.94
N PRO A 26 -10.21 1.25 12.73
CA PRO A 26 -9.10 1.00 11.82
C PRO A 26 -7.73 1.22 12.46
N VAL A 27 -7.60 2.21 13.35
CA VAL A 27 -6.34 2.51 14.05
C VAL A 27 -5.93 1.35 14.95
N HIS A 28 -6.88 0.77 15.67
CA HIS A 28 -6.61 -0.38 16.54
C HIS A 28 -6.29 -1.62 15.70
N ALA A 29 -7.00 -1.83 14.58
CA ALA A 29 -6.67 -2.91 13.65
C ALA A 29 -5.24 -2.77 13.10
N ALA A 30 -4.81 -1.57 12.74
CA ALA A 30 -3.44 -1.32 12.28
C ALA A 30 -2.39 -1.55 13.38
N LEU A 31 -2.67 -1.21 14.65
CA LEU A 31 -1.78 -1.52 15.78
C LEU A 31 -1.64 -3.03 15.99
N PHE A 32 -2.72 -3.80 15.88
CA PHE A 32 -2.66 -5.27 15.92
C PHE A 32 -1.89 -5.85 14.72
N LEU A 33 -1.94 -5.20 13.56
CA LEU A 33 -1.19 -5.63 12.37
C LEU A 33 0.32 -5.41 12.57
N VAL A 34 0.71 -4.28 13.16
CA VAL A 34 2.11 -4.04 13.58
C VAL A 34 2.58 -5.12 14.56
N LEU A 35 1.75 -5.46 15.55
CA LEU A 35 2.06 -6.54 16.48
C LEU A 35 2.24 -7.88 15.75
N ALA A 36 1.38 -8.21 14.78
CA ALA A 36 1.49 -9.43 13.99
C ALA A 36 2.80 -9.51 13.19
N PHE A 37 3.19 -8.43 12.49
CA PHE A 37 4.46 -8.39 11.75
C PHE A 37 5.69 -8.46 12.66
N PHE A 38 5.63 -7.84 13.84
CA PHE A 38 6.72 -7.96 14.81
C PHE A 38 6.88 -9.40 15.31
N ASN A 39 5.79 -10.08 15.67
CA ASN A 39 5.85 -11.49 16.07
C ASN A 39 6.33 -12.39 14.92
N ALA A 40 5.89 -12.11 13.68
CA ALA A 40 6.35 -12.83 12.50
C ALA A 40 7.86 -12.64 12.27
N ALA A 41 8.41 -11.45 12.50
CA ALA A 41 9.84 -11.18 12.37
C ALA A 41 10.65 -12.02 13.37
N VAL A 42 10.18 -12.13 14.61
CA VAL A 42 10.81 -12.99 15.62
C VAL A 42 10.77 -14.46 15.18
N ILE A 43 9.67 -14.94 14.61
CA ILE A 43 9.57 -16.30 14.08
C ILE A 43 10.57 -16.53 12.93
N TRP A 44 10.76 -15.56 12.03
CA TRP A 44 11.78 -15.65 10.97
C TRP A 44 13.20 -15.73 11.53
N VAL A 45 13.51 -14.94 12.56
CA VAL A 45 14.82 -15.00 13.24
C VAL A 45 15.02 -16.36 13.91
N LEU A 46 13.99 -16.90 14.59
CA LEU A 46 14.03 -18.23 15.17
C LEU A 46 14.20 -19.34 14.12
N ALA A 47 13.74 -19.13 12.89
CA ALA A 47 13.92 -20.05 11.77
C ALA A 47 15.29 -19.92 11.07
N GLY A 48 16.22 -19.10 11.59
CA GLY A 48 17.54 -18.86 10.99
C GLY A 48 17.55 -17.84 9.83
N ALA A 49 16.41 -17.16 9.59
CA ALA A 49 16.25 -16.18 8.51
C ALA A 49 16.40 -14.73 9.02
N GLU A 50 17.57 -14.41 9.57
CA GLU A 50 17.85 -13.13 10.24
C GLU A 50 17.58 -11.91 9.36
N PHE A 51 18.11 -11.93 8.12
CA PHE A 51 17.94 -10.84 7.17
C PHE A 51 16.45 -10.59 6.85
N LEU A 52 15.69 -11.66 6.66
CA LEU A 52 14.27 -11.58 6.32
C LEU A 52 13.45 -11.05 7.51
N GLY A 53 13.78 -11.47 8.74
CA GLY A 53 13.18 -10.95 9.96
C GLY A 53 13.43 -9.44 10.13
N ILE A 54 14.68 -8.99 9.96
CA ILE A 54 15.04 -7.57 10.05
C ILE A 54 14.35 -6.76 8.94
N ALA A 55 14.34 -7.26 7.70
CA ALA A 55 13.68 -6.61 6.58
C ALA A 55 12.16 -6.47 6.81
N LEU A 56 11.52 -7.48 7.42
CA LEU A 56 10.10 -7.44 7.78
C LEU A 56 9.81 -6.28 8.76
N VAL A 57 10.65 -6.08 9.77
CA VAL A 57 10.50 -4.96 10.71
C VAL A 57 10.76 -3.63 10.01
N LEU A 58 11.86 -3.50 9.27
CA LEU A 58 12.26 -2.21 8.68
C LEU A 58 11.27 -1.72 7.63
N VAL A 59 10.87 -2.61 6.71
CA VAL A 59 10.02 -2.23 5.57
C VAL A 59 8.55 -2.26 5.95
N TYR A 60 8.05 -3.38 6.50
CA TYR A 60 6.62 -3.49 6.76
C TYR A 60 6.22 -2.69 8.00
N VAL A 61 6.87 -2.92 9.15
CA VAL A 61 6.52 -2.19 10.38
C VAL A 61 6.98 -0.72 10.31
N GLY A 62 8.20 -0.46 9.84
CA GLY A 62 8.79 0.87 9.81
C GLY A 62 8.20 1.79 8.74
N ALA A 63 8.31 1.42 7.47
CA ALA A 63 7.90 2.29 6.37
C ALA A 63 6.40 2.17 6.06
N VAL A 64 5.93 0.97 5.74
CA VAL A 64 4.58 0.76 5.20
C VAL A 64 3.51 0.98 6.26
N MET A 65 3.65 0.39 7.46
CA MET A 65 2.63 0.52 8.52
C MET A 65 2.56 1.93 9.08
N VAL A 66 3.68 2.63 9.26
CA VAL A 66 3.66 4.03 9.73
C VAL A 66 2.98 4.94 8.70
N LEU A 67 3.32 4.81 7.41
CA LEU A 67 2.63 5.55 6.35
C LEU A 67 1.14 5.22 6.32
N PHE A 68 0.81 3.93 6.44
CA PHE A 68 -0.57 3.48 6.51
C PHE A 68 -1.26 4.20 7.66
N LEU A 69 -0.74 4.09 8.91
CA LEU A 69 -1.21 4.73 10.16
C LEU A 69 -1.55 6.22 10.00
N PHE A 70 -0.71 6.98 9.30
CA PHE A 70 -1.03 8.38 8.99
C PHE A 70 -2.25 8.51 8.08
N VAL A 71 -2.35 7.70 7.03
CA VAL A 71 -3.45 7.75 6.06
C VAL A 71 -4.79 7.38 6.69
N LEU A 72 -4.90 6.28 7.43
CA LEU A 72 -6.19 5.93 8.06
C LEU A 72 -6.59 6.87 9.20
N MET A 73 -5.64 7.56 9.84
CA MET A 73 -5.98 8.55 10.86
C MET A 73 -6.52 9.85 10.23
N MET A 74 -5.99 10.24 9.06
CA MET A 74 -6.50 11.39 8.31
C MET A 74 -7.83 11.09 7.60
N LEU A 75 -8.11 9.81 7.28
CA LEU A 75 -9.34 9.39 6.64
C LEU A 75 -10.44 9.14 7.69
N ASP A 76 -11.47 9.98 7.69
CA ASP A 76 -12.65 9.76 8.52
C ASP A 76 -13.52 8.63 7.91
N ILE A 77 -13.24 7.39 8.31
CA ILE A 77 -13.94 6.20 7.81
C ILE A 77 -15.27 6.05 8.54
N ASN A 78 -16.39 6.31 7.87
CA ASN A 78 -17.72 6.11 8.43
C ASN A 78 -18.06 4.61 8.51
N ILE A 79 -18.06 4.08 9.73
CA ILE A 79 -18.27 2.66 10.08
C ILE A 79 -19.74 2.22 10.09
N ALA A 80 -20.72 3.12 9.86
CA ALA A 80 -22.14 2.83 10.07
C ALA A 80 -22.81 1.95 8.98
N PRO A 81 -22.58 2.13 7.66
CA PRO A 81 -23.29 1.33 6.65
C PRO A 81 -22.59 -0.01 6.29
N MET A 82 -21.39 -0.29 6.80
CA MET A 82 -20.56 -1.44 6.39
C MET A 82 -21.07 -2.80 6.90
N ARG A 83 -22.14 -2.82 7.72
CA ARG A 83 -22.62 -4.01 8.44
C ARG A 83 -23.91 -4.65 7.91
N GLU A 84 -24.65 -4.02 7.00
CA GLU A 84 -25.85 -4.66 6.43
C GLU A 84 -25.51 -5.93 5.62
N GLY A 85 -24.26 -6.05 5.12
CA GLY A 85 -23.80 -7.22 4.36
C GLY A 85 -22.95 -8.24 5.14
N PHE A 86 -22.20 -7.83 6.18
CA PHE A 86 -21.16 -8.69 6.77
C PHE A 86 -21.71 -9.98 7.37
N THR A 87 -22.79 -9.90 8.16
CA THR A 87 -23.42 -11.08 8.78
C THR A 87 -24.05 -12.01 7.75
N ARG A 88 -24.50 -11.47 6.60
CA ARG A 88 -25.13 -12.24 5.52
C ARG A 88 -24.11 -13.09 4.75
N TYR A 89 -22.89 -12.60 4.57
CA TYR A 89 -21.82 -13.32 3.86
C TYR A 89 -20.87 -14.11 4.77
N LEU A 90 -20.96 -13.92 6.09
CA LEU A 90 -20.19 -14.66 7.09
C LEU A 90 -20.24 -16.19 6.93
N PRO A 91 -21.39 -16.85 6.72
CA PRO A 91 -21.43 -18.30 6.54
C PRO A 91 -20.75 -18.76 5.24
N VAL A 92 -20.84 -17.97 4.17
CA VAL A 92 -20.16 -18.27 2.90
C VAL A 92 -18.65 -18.09 3.06
N GLY A 93 -18.22 -17.00 3.72
CA GLY A 93 -16.82 -16.75 4.03
C GLY A 93 -16.21 -17.83 4.93
N ALA A 94 -16.95 -18.29 5.94
CA ALA A 94 -16.53 -19.38 6.82
C ALA A 94 -16.38 -20.69 6.05
N LEU A 95 -17.32 -21.02 5.16
CA LEU A 95 -17.23 -22.21 4.30
C LEU A 95 -15.99 -22.16 3.41
N VAL A 96 -15.70 -21.02 2.77
CA VAL A 96 -14.50 -20.84 1.96
C VAL A 96 -13.22 -20.95 2.81
N ALA A 97 -13.18 -20.35 3.99
CA ALA A 97 -12.03 -20.43 4.89
C ALA A 97 -11.76 -21.88 5.34
N VAL A 98 -12.81 -22.64 5.67
CA VAL A 98 -12.70 -24.07 6.03
C VAL A 98 -12.22 -24.90 4.85
N LEU A 99 -12.75 -24.67 3.65
CA LEU A 99 -12.29 -25.37 2.44
C LEU A 99 -10.82 -25.08 2.14
N MET A 100 -10.39 -23.81 2.23
CA MET A 100 -8.98 -23.44 2.06
C MET A 100 -8.09 -24.09 3.12
N ALA A 101 -8.52 -24.09 4.39
CA ALA A 101 -7.79 -24.74 5.47
C ALA A 101 -7.67 -26.26 5.22
N ALA A 102 -8.75 -26.91 4.78
CA ALA A 102 -8.74 -28.33 4.43
C ALA A 102 -7.80 -28.63 3.26
N GLN A 103 -7.78 -27.77 2.23
CA GLN A 103 -6.84 -27.90 1.11
C GLN A 103 -5.39 -27.77 1.57
N LEU A 104 -5.07 -26.77 2.40
CA LEU A 104 -3.72 -26.61 2.95
C LEU A 104 -3.30 -27.81 3.79
N VAL A 105 -4.20 -28.34 4.65
CA VAL A 105 -3.92 -29.55 5.44
C VAL A 105 -3.72 -30.75 4.52
N ALA A 106 -4.53 -30.93 3.48
CA ALA A 106 -4.39 -32.03 2.54
C ALA A 106 -3.03 -31.99 1.81
N VAL A 107 -2.60 -30.81 1.34
CA VAL A 107 -1.28 -30.63 0.71
C VAL A 107 -0.17 -30.95 1.71
N ILE A 108 -0.22 -30.38 2.92
CA ILE A 108 0.80 -30.62 3.95
C ILE A 108 0.88 -32.11 4.33
N VAL A 109 -0.25 -32.80 4.48
CA VAL A 109 -0.28 -34.23 4.81
C VAL A 109 0.26 -35.08 3.65
N SER A 110 -0.09 -34.72 2.41
CA SER A 110 0.42 -35.42 1.22
C SER A 110 1.93 -35.26 1.05
N GLU A 111 2.46 -34.04 1.22
CA GLU A 111 3.90 -33.81 1.14
C GLU A 111 4.65 -34.34 2.36
N ARG A 112 4.05 -34.34 3.56
CA ARG A 112 4.66 -34.99 4.73
C ARG A 112 4.88 -36.49 4.51
N ALA A 113 4.03 -37.17 3.74
CA ALA A 113 4.25 -38.57 3.40
C ALA A 113 5.56 -38.77 2.60
N ASP A 114 5.90 -37.81 1.73
CA ASP A 114 7.14 -37.83 0.94
C ASP A 114 8.35 -37.26 1.72
N LEU A 115 8.14 -36.23 2.55
CA LEU A 115 9.17 -35.54 3.34
C LEU A 115 9.66 -36.33 4.55
N ILE A 116 8.88 -37.26 5.11
CA ILE A 116 9.37 -38.17 6.18
C ILE A 116 10.49 -39.09 5.64
N SER A 117 10.59 -39.26 4.31
CA SER A 117 11.65 -40.03 3.65
C SER A 117 12.83 -39.17 3.18
N GLY A 118 12.69 -37.84 3.19
CA GLY A 118 13.70 -36.89 2.73
C GLY A 118 14.49 -36.28 3.88
N THR A 119 15.81 -36.27 3.79
CA THR A 119 16.67 -35.50 4.70
C THR A 119 16.41 -34.02 4.44
N ILE A 120 15.84 -33.30 5.42
CA ILE A 120 15.77 -31.84 5.38
C ILE A 120 17.22 -31.36 5.43
N PRO A 121 17.75 -30.65 4.41
CA PRO A 121 19.10 -30.12 4.47
C PRO A 121 19.15 -29.13 5.63
N GLU A 122 19.93 -29.44 6.66
CA GLU A 122 20.21 -28.45 7.68
C GLU A 122 20.92 -27.26 7.04
N PRO A 123 20.56 -26.01 7.39
CA PRO A 123 21.30 -24.85 6.95
C PRO A 123 22.76 -25.04 7.35
N ALA A 124 23.68 -24.97 6.39
CA ALA A 124 25.11 -25.01 6.69
C ALA A 124 25.42 -23.87 7.68
N ALA A 125 25.82 -24.24 8.90
CA ALA A 125 25.93 -23.33 10.05
C ALA A 125 26.89 -22.14 9.84
N ASP A 126 27.75 -22.20 8.82
CA ASP A 126 28.83 -21.24 8.59
C ASP A 126 28.55 -20.21 7.49
N VAL A 127 27.36 -20.24 6.84
CA VAL A 127 27.06 -19.30 5.75
C VAL A 127 26.24 -18.11 6.26
N ASN A 128 26.81 -16.91 6.16
CA ASN A 128 26.09 -15.68 6.44
C ASN A 128 24.90 -15.51 5.47
N ASN A 129 23.68 -15.49 6.03
CA ASN A 129 22.44 -15.42 5.27
C ASN A 129 22.37 -14.19 4.34
N ILE A 130 22.91 -13.04 4.78
CA ILE A 130 22.97 -11.82 3.97
C ILE A 130 23.84 -12.04 2.74
N GLN A 131 24.99 -12.69 2.91
CA GLN A 131 25.92 -12.97 1.82
C GLN A 131 25.33 -13.99 0.84
N ALA A 132 24.65 -15.03 1.34
CA ALA A 132 23.99 -16.03 0.50
C ALA A 132 22.89 -15.42 -0.36
N ILE A 133 22.00 -14.63 0.24
CA ILE A 133 20.92 -13.93 -0.48
C ILE A 133 21.52 -12.96 -1.49
N GLY A 134 22.53 -12.17 -1.10
CA GLY A 134 23.20 -11.23 -2.00
C GLY A 134 23.83 -11.93 -3.21
N GLY A 135 24.54 -13.04 -2.99
CA GLY A 135 25.14 -13.83 -4.05
C GLY A 135 24.12 -14.29 -5.08
N VAL A 136 23.00 -14.84 -4.63
CA VAL A 136 21.94 -15.35 -5.52
C VAL A 136 21.14 -14.22 -6.19
N LEU A 137 20.89 -13.12 -5.48
CA LEU A 137 20.14 -11.96 -5.99
C LEU A 137 20.86 -11.27 -7.15
N TYR A 138 22.19 -11.09 -7.04
CA TYR A 138 22.99 -10.39 -8.05
C TYR A 138 23.54 -11.28 -9.17
N THR A 139 23.45 -12.61 -9.04
CA THR A 139 23.93 -13.54 -10.08
C THR A 139 22.79 -14.20 -10.84
N VAL A 140 21.88 -14.88 -10.12
CA VAL A 140 20.79 -15.67 -10.73
C VAL A 140 19.55 -14.81 -10.94
N TYR A 141 19.19 -13.97 -9.96
CA TYR A 141 17.95 -13.16 -10.00
C TYR A 141 18.19 -11.69 -10.36
N VAL A 142 19.22 -11.41 -11.17
CA VAL A 142 19.52 -10.04 -11.61
C VAL A 142 18.34 -9.40 -12.35
N TYR A 143 17.62 -10.17 -13.18
CA TYR A 143 16.47 -9.63 -13.93
C TYR A 143 15.29 -9.25 -13.02
N PRO A 144 14.77 -10.10 -12.10
CA PRO A 144 13.79 -9.68 -11.11
C PRO A 144 14.22 -8.49 -10.26
N PHE A 145 15.50 -8.43 -9.89
CA PHE A 145 16.06 -7.32 -9.11
C PHE A 145 15.97 -5.99 -9.87
N GLU A 146 16.38 -5.97 -11.15
CA GLU A 146 16.25 -4.79 -12.01
C GLU A 146 14.79 -4.38 -12.23
N ILE A 147 13.89 -5.35 -12.44
CA ILE A 147 12.45 -5.08 -12.57
C ILE A 147 11.91 -4.45 -11.27
N ALA A 148 12.32 -4.94 -10.11
CA ALA A 148 11.92 -4.35 -8.83
C ALA A 148 12.41 -2.90 -8.68
N ALA A 149 13.63 -2.58 -9.13
CA ALA A 149 14.15 -1.21 -9.14
C ALA A 149 13.31 -0.29 -10.03
N VAL A 150 12.92 -0.76 -11.22
CA VAL A 150 12.02 -0.01 -12.13
C VAL A 150 10.63 0.17 -11.51
N ILE A 151 10.09 -0.84 -10.82
CA ILE A 151 8.79 -0.74 -10.11
C ILE A 151 8.87 0.31 -9.00
N LEU A 152 9.96 0.35 -8.23
CA LEU A 152 10.16 1.37 -7.18
C LEU A 152 10.25 2.79 -7.77
N LEU A 153 10.97 2.95 -8.89
CA LEU A 153 11.02 4.21 -9.61
C LEU A 153 9.62 4.64 -10.08
N LEU A 154 8.87 3.71 -10.67
CA LEU A 154 7.51 3.95 -11.13
C LEU A 154 6.58 4.32 -9.96
N ALA A 155 6.71 3.66 -8.82
CA ALA A 155 5.93 3.95 -7.62
C ALA A 155 6.15 5.39 -7.13
N ILE A 156 7.39 5.87 -7.12
CA ILE A 156 7.71 7.27 -6.75
C ILE A 156 7.10 8.24 -7.75
N VAL A 157 7.26 7.99 -9.06
CA VAL A 157 6.68 8.86 -10.11
C VAL A 157 5.15 8.89 -10.01
N ALA A 158 4.51 7.73 -9.80
CA ALA A 158 3.07 7.62 -9.63
C ALA A 158 2.58 8.36 -8.37
N ALA A 159 3.26 8.19 -7.24
CA ALA A 159 2.92 8.88 -5.99
C ALA A 159 3.02 10.42 -6.14
N ILE A 160 4.10 10.92 -6.76
CA ILE A 160 4.27 12.36 -7.00
C ILE A 160 3.18 12.88 -7.94
N THR A 161 2.97 12.23 -9.08
CA THR A 161 1.99 12.69 -10.07
C THR A 161 0.55 12.68 -9.54
N LEU A 162 0.21 11.70 -8.68
CA LEU A 162 -1.12 11.62 -8.06
C LEU A 162 -1.33 12.67 -6.97
N THR A 163 -0.29 12.99 -6.20
CA THR A 163 -0.37 13.98 -5.10
C THR A 163 -0.16 15.42 -5.57
N LEU A 164 0.34 15.63 -6.78
CA LEU A 164 0.57 16.95 -7.36
C LEU A 164 -0.74 17.66 -7.71
N ARG A 165 -1.38 18.26 -6.70
CA ARG A 165 -2.62 19.02 -6.90
C ARG A 165 -2.33 20.35 -7.58
N ARG A 166 -2.94 20.59 -8.74
CA ARG A 166 -2.88 21.89 -9.40
C ARG A 166 -3.77 22.87 -8.63
N ARG A 167 -3.19 23.98 -8.16
CA ARG A 167 -3.95 25.03 -7.46
C ARG A 167 -4.89 25.74 -8.45
N GLU A 168 -6.17 25.44 -8.36
CA GLU A 168 -7.21 26.19 -9.07
C GLU A 168 -7.28 27.63 -8.57
N GLY A 169 -7.51 28.58 -9.48
CA GLY A 169 -7.49 30.02 -9.19
C GLY A 169 -6.13 30.71 -9.38
N THR A 170 -5.08 30.00 -9.79
CA THR A 170 -3.85 30.65 -10.26
C THR A 170 -3.95 30.96 -11.75
N HIS A 171 -4.07 32.24 -12.09
CA HIS A 171 -4.00 32.69 -13.48
C HIS A 171 -2.58 32.46 -14.00
N LYS A 172 -2.39 31.43 -14.83
CA LYS A 172 -1.13 31.21 -15.54
C LYS A 172 -1.16 32.00 -16.84
N GLN A 173 -0.11 32.79 -17.08
CA GLN A 173 0.07 33.44 -18.36
C GLN A 173 0.46 32.39 -19.39
N ASP A 174 -0.32 32.30 -20.45
CA ASP A 174 0.03 31.56 -21.66
C ASP A 174 0.57 32.57 -22.66
N VAL A 175 1.91 32.64 -22.75
CA VAL A 175 2.61 33.61 -23.60
C VAL A 175 2.26 33.40 -25.07
N SER A 176 2.14 32.15 -25.52
CA SER A 176 1.77 31.82 -26.89
C SER A 176 0.38 32.36 -27.24
N ARG A 177 -0.59 32.16 -26.34
CA ARG A 177 -1.96 32.69 -26.51
C ARG A 177 -2.01 34.21 -26.39
N GLN A 178 -1.12 34.83 -25.62
CA GLN A 178 -1.02 36.29 -25.48
C GLN A 178 -0.33 36.98 -26.66
N LEU A 179 0.51 36.26 -27.41
CA LEU A 179 1.17 36.75 -28.61
C LEU A 179 0.32 36.53 -29.87
N SER A 180 -0.52 35.48 -29.91
CA SER A 180 -1.32 35.11 -31.08
C SER A 180 -2.60 35.95 -31.29
N VAL A 181 -2.80 37.02 -30.52
CA VAL A 181 -4.07 37.77 -30.49
C VAL A 181 -4.15 38.70 -31.69
N LYS A 182 -5.30 38.69 -32.38
CA LYS A 182 -5.53 39.53 -33.55
C LYS A 182 -6.24 40.83 -33.16
N LYS A 183 -6.19 41.82 -34.07
CA LYS A 183 -6.86 43.12 -33.89
C LYS A 183 -8.35 42.95 -33.59
N ASP A 184 -9.00 41.99 -34.24
CA ASP A 184 -10.43 41.72 -34.12
C ASP A 184 -10.82 41.17 -32.73
N ASP A 185 -9.90 40.50 -32.02
CA ASP A 185 -10.14 39.98 -30.66
C ASP A 185 -10.06 41.07 -29.58
N ARG A 186 -9.45 42.22 -29.91
CA ARG A 186 -9.13 43.30 -28.95
C ARG A 186 -10.06 44.50 -29.09
N LEU A 187 -10.71 44.67 -30.24
CA LEU A 187 -11.46 45.88 -30.57
C LEU A 187 -12.90 45.55 -30.95
N ARG A 188 -13.86 46.08 -30.18
CA ARG A 188 -15.28 46.06 -30.52
C ARG A 188 -15.71 47.46 -30.96
N LEU A 189 -15.93 47.65 -32.26
CA LEU A 189 -16.46 48.90 -32.81
C LEU A 189 -17.96 48.98 -32.54
N VAL A 190 -18.33 49.71 -31.49
CA VAL A 190 -19.74 50.01 -31.18
C VAL A 190 -20.13 51.29 -31.89
N ARG A 191 -21.01 51.19 -32.89
CA ARG A 191 -21.61 52.36 -33.54
C ARG A 191 -22.70 52.93 -32.62
N MET A 192 -22.45 54.11 -32.05
CA MET A 192 -23.45 54.85 -31.30
C MET A 192 -24.15 55.87 -32.21
N LYS A 193 -25.46 56.06 -32.02
CA LYS A 193 -26.20 57.13 -32.70
C LYS A 193 -25.63 58.48 -32.26
N SER A 194 -25.24 59.30 -33.23
CA SER A 194 -24.89 60.70 -33.03
C SER A 194 -26.04 61.38 -32.26
N SER A 195 -25.74 61.91 -31.08
CA SER A 195 -26.67 62.81 -30.41
C SER A 195 -26.76 64.06 -31.28
N ARG A 196 -27.95 64.31 -31.86
CA ARG A 196 -28.23 65.62 -32.43
C ARG A 196 -28.23 66.61 -31.28
N ARG A 197 -27.34 67.60 -31.36
CA ARG A 197 -27.33 68.79 -30.51
C ARG A 197 -28.73 69.39 -30.58
N GLN A 198 -29.52 69.24 -29.52
CA GLN A 198 -30.77 69.97 -29.38
C GLN A 198 -30.39 71.44 -29.22
N ASP A 199 -30.57 72.21 -30.30
CA ASP A 199 -30.53 73.66 -30.22
C ASP A 199 -31.70 74.10 -29.33
N HIS A 200 -31.39 74.41 -28.07
CA HIS A 200 -32.27 75.19 -27.23
C HIS A 200 -32.30 76.63 -27.77
N ARG A 201 -33.17 76.85 -28.75
CA ARG A 201 -33.74 78.16 -29.04
C ARG A 201 -35.24 78.08 -28.76
N GLN A 202 -35.63 78.45 -27.54
CA GLN A 202 -36.96 78.97 -27.29
C GLN A 202 -36.82 80.27 -26.50
N ASN A 203 -37.53 81.27 -27.04
CA ASN A 203 -37.74 82.63 -26.55
C ASN A 203 -38.43 82.65 -25.19
#